data_AF-A0A2H0G7Y0-F1
#
_entry.id   AF-A0A2H0G7Y0-F1
#
_cell.length_a   1.000
_cell.length_b   1.000
_cell.length_c   1.000
_cell.angle_alpha   90.00
_cell.angle_beta   90.00
_cell.angle_gamma   90.00
#
_symmetry.space_group_name_H-M   'P 1'
#
loop_
_entity.id
_entity.type
_entity.pdbx_description
1 polymer ?
#
loop_
_entity_poly.entity_id
_entity_poly.type
_entity_poly.pdbx_seq_one_letter_code
_entity_poly.pdbx_strand_id
1 'polypeptide(L)'
;IKPSCHFFGPDHNPTICWKGSGYEFINIKTEKIGAFEIYKAELKKDNEILQTAWWFDNGQEKIISQLEWRWKTALGNEPYRLINVTAISQKNLNLQINELLMQNLFQKKKNTSSIPPSFISTN
;
A
#
# COMPACT_ATOMS: atom_id res chain seq x y z
N ILE A 1 -5.04 -0.01 5.36
CA ILE A 1 -3.83 -0.87 5.28
C ILE A 1 -4.24 -2.27 5.69
N LYS A 2 -4.22 -3.25 4.77
CA LYS A 2 -4.56 -4.62 5.16
C LYS A 2 -3.40 -5.25 5.95
N PRO A 3 -3.69 -6.12 6.93
CA PRO A 3 -2.67 -6.82 7.70
C PRO A 3 -1.86 -7.76 6.80
N SER A 4 -0.63 -8.05 7.20
CA SER A 4 0.24 -9.03 6.54
C SER A 4 -0.43 -10.41 6.58
N CYS A 5 -0.75 -10.96 5.40
CA CYS A 5 -1.29 -12.31 5.29
C CYS A 5 -0.15 -13.34 5.44
N HIS A 6 -0.45 -14.45 6.12
CA HIS A 6 0.47 -15.56 6.36
C HIS A 6 0.95 -16.20 5.05
N PHE A 7 2.17 -16.76 5.13
CA PHE A 7 2.96 -17.40 4.07
C PHE A 7 2.25 -18.44 3.18
N PHE A 8 1.09 -18.97 3.60
CA PHE A 8 0.31 -20.01 2.92
C PHE A 8 -1.18 -19.65 2.69
N GLY A 9 -1.56 -18.37 2.77
CA GLY A 9 -2.91 -17.93 2.41
C GLY A 9 -3.10 -17.85 0.89
N PRO A 10 -4.33 -18.03 0.36
CA PRO A 10 -4.60 -17.85 -1.07
C PRO A 10 -4.12 -16.46 -1.52
N ASP A 11 -3.48 -16.40 -2.70
CA ASP A 11 -2.90 -15.17 -3.24
C ASP A 11 -3.93 -14.03 -3.19
N HIS A 12 -3.78 -13.10 -2.24
CA HIS A 12 -4.63 -11.92 -2.13
C HIS A 12 -4.14 -10.82 -3.07
N ASN A 13 -3.86 -11.20 -4.32
CA ASN A 13 -3.55 -10.26 -5.38
C ASN A 13 -4.79 -9.37 -5.60
N PRO A 14 -4.69 -8.03 -5.70
CA PRO A 14 -5.82 -7.17 -6.04
C PRO A 14 -6.57 -7.68 -7.26
N THR A 15 -5.85 -8.27 -8.22
CA THR A 15 -6.47 -8.87 -9.41
C THR A 15 -7.49 -9.96 -9.09
N ILE A 16 -7.33 -10.73 -8.01
CA ILE A 16 -8.25 -11.80 -7.62
C ILE A 16 -9.50 -11.21 -6.94
N CYS A 17 -9.34 -10.23 -6.04
CA CYS A 17 -10.47 -9.60 -5.33
C CYS A 17 -11.40 -8.80 -6.26
N TRP A 18 -10.82 -8.06 -7.20
CA TRP A 18 -11.57 -7.21 -8.13
C TRP A 18 -12.23 -8.05 -9.24
N LYS A 19 -11.56 -9.10 -9.76
CA LYS A 19 -12.19 -10.07 -10.66
C LYS A 19 -13.41 -10.76 -10.02
N GLY A 20 -13.31 -11.15 -8.75
CA GLY A 20 -14.44 -11.70 -7.99
C GLY A 20 -15.61 -10.72 -7.80
N SER A 21 -15.36 -9.42 -7.92
CA SER A 21 -16.38 -8.35 -7.86
C SER A 21 -16.92 -7.92 -9.24
N GLY A 22 -16.46 -8.61 -10.29
CA GLY A 22 -16.87 -8.37 -11.68
C GLY A 22 -16.09 -7.27 -12.42
N TYR A 23 -14.95 -6.81 -11.87
CA TYR A 23 -14.08 -5.84 -12.56
C TYR A 23 -13.02 -6.56 -13.39
N GLU A 24 -12.82 -6.10 -14.62
CA GLU A 24 -11.74 -6.50 -15.49
C GLU A 24 -10.55 -5.54 -15.35
N PHE A 25 -9.34 -6.08 -15.26
CA PHE A 25 -8.14 -5.24 -15.34
C PHE A 25 -7.77 -5.04 -16.79
N ILE A 26 -7.69 -3.78 -17.21
CA ILE A 26 -7.18 -3.39 -18.52
C ILE A 26 -6.00 -2.44 -18.33
N ASN A 27 -5.18 -2.29 -19.37
CA ASN A 27 -4.06 -1.34 -19.40
C ASN A 27 -3.08 -1.48 -18.21
N ILE A 28 -2.84 -2.72 -17.76
CA ILE A 28 -1.86 -2.99 -16.70
C ILE A 28 -0.48 -2.57 -17.20
N LYS A 29 0.18 -1.70 -16.45
CA LYS A 29 1.53 -1.23 -16.73
C LYS A 29 2.30 -1.00 -15.46
N THR A 30 3.61 -0.99 -15.59
CA THR A 30 4.51 -0.56 -14.54
C THR A 30 4.87 0.90 -14.77
N GLU A 31 4.93 1.70 -13.72
CA GLU A 31 5.30 3.11 -13.79
C GLU A 31 6.34 3.44 -12.71
N LYS A 32 7.38 4.19 -13.11
CA LYS A 32 8.41 4.70 -12.20
C LYS A 32 8.04 6.10 -11.73
N ILE A 33 7.95 6.29 -10.42
CA ILE A 33 7.68 7.57 -9.76
C ILE A 33 8.83 7.87 -8.81
N GLY A 34 9.71 8.78 -9.22
CA GLY A 34 10.96 9.05 -8.50
C GLY A 34 11.86 7.81 -8.46
N ALA A 35 12.17 7.35 -7.25
CA ALA A 35 12.95 6.13 -7.01
C ALA A 35 12.08 4.86 -6.93
N PHE A 36 10.75 4.98 -6.91
CA PHE A 36 9.84 3.87 -6.70
C PHE A 36 9.27 3.37 -8.01
N GLU A 37 9.05 2.07 -8.07
CA GLU A 37 8.31 1.43 -9.13
C GLU A 37 6.95 0.97 -8.58
N ILE A 38 5.88 1.12 -9.36
CA ILE A 38 4.53 0.71 -8.97
C ILE A 38 3.80 0.10 -10.16
N TYR A 39 2.81 -0.75 -9.89
CA TYR A 39 1.83 -1.14 -10.90
C TYR A 39 0.70 -0.12 -10.97
N LYS A 40 0.21 0.13 -12.19
CA LYS A 40 -1.06 0.82 -12.46
C LYS A 40 -1.90 -0.01 -13.41
N ALA A 41 -3.20 0.11 -13.28
CA ALA A 41 -4.16 -0.47 -14.22
C ALA A 41 -5.47 0.31 -14.17
N GLU A 42 -6.35 -0.02 -15.09
CA GLU A 42 -7.74 0.41 -15.09
C GLU A 42 -8.62 -0.78 -14.71
N LEU A 43 -9.59 -0.53 -13.83
CA LEU A 43 -10.64 -1.48 -13.48
C LEU A 43 -11.89 -1.10 -14.26
N LYS A 44 -12.27 -1.94 -15.21
CA LYS A 44 -13.48 -1.73 -16.03
C LYS A 44 -14.61 -2.62 -15.54
N LYS A 45 -15.79 -2.03 -15.36
CA LYS A 45 -17.04 -2.76 -15.14
C LYS A 45 -18.18 -1.96 -15.75
N ASP A 46 -18.93 -2.59 -16.65
CA ASP A 46 -20.02 -1.94 -17.40
C ASP A 46 -19.53 -0.63 -18.06
N ASN A 47 -20.14 0.51 -17.73
CA ASN A 47 -19.77 1.85 -18.21
C ASN A 47 -18.86 2.60 -17.23
N GLU A 48 -18.36 1.96 -16.18
CA GLU A 48 -17.47 2.54 -15.18
C GLU A 48 -16.01 2.12 -15.44
N ILE A 49 -15.11 3.10 -15.35
CA ILE A 49 -13.67 2.88 -15.34
C ILE A 49 -13.08 3.53 -14.09
N LEU A 50 -12.47 2.72 -13.24
CA LEU A 50 -11.67 3.19 -12.11
C LEU A 50 -10.20 3.05 -12.41
N GLN A 51 -9.39 3.90 -11.80
CA GLN A 51 -7.94 3.87 -11.89
C GLN A 51 -7.41 3.20 -10.62
N THR A 52 -6.51 2.22 -10.74
CA THR A 52 -5.91 1.54 -9.59
C THR A 52 -4.40 1.47 -9.70
N ALA A 53 -3.73 1.44 -8.54
CA ALA A 53 -2.31 1.21 -8.42
C ALA A 53 -2.00 0.31 -7.22
N TRP A 54 -0.92 -0.45 -7.31
CA TRP A 54 -0.46 -1.26 -6.19
C TRP A 54 1.06 -1.47 -6.16
N TRP A 55 1.57 -1.66 -4.95
CA TRP A 55 2.96 -2.01 -4.65
C TRP A 55 3.03 -2.71 -3.29
N PHE A 56 4.20 -3.25 -2.95
CA PHE A 56 4.48 -3.85 -1.65
C PHE A 56 5.39 -2.92 -0.84
N ASP A 57 5.12 -2.80 0.45
CA ASP A 57 5.82 -1.90 1.36
C ASP A 57 6.02 -2.57 2.72
N ASN A 58 7.23 -2.52 3.28
CA ASN A 58 7.53 -2.97 4.64
C ASN A 58 8.00 -1.82 5.55
N GLY A 59 8.03 -0.58 5.06
CA GLY A 59 8.45 0.61 5.80
C GLY A 59 9.92 0.95 5.70
N GLN A 60 10.73 0.04 5.15
CA GLN A 60 12.12 0.29 4.77
C GLN A 60 12.28 0.31 3.25
N GLU A 61 11.58 -0.58 2.55
CA GLU A 61 11.67 -0.76 1.11
C GLU A 61 10.26 -0.83 0.50
N LYS A 62 10.15 -0.34 -0.74
CA LYS A 62 8.96 -0.47 -1.57
C LYS A 62 9.33 -1.19 -2.86
N ILE A 63 8.62 -2.28 -3.18
CA ILE A 63 8.90 -3.12 -4.35
C ILE A 63 7.61 -3.53 -5.07
N ILE A 64 7.73 -3.93 -6.33
CA ILE A 64 6.59 -4.44 -7.13
C ILE A 64 6.59 -5.96 -7.27
N SER A 65 7.75 -6.60 -7.18
CA SER A 65 7.89 -8.02 -7.51
C SER A 65 7.33 -8.91 -6.40
N GLN A 66 6.30 -9.69 -6.74
CA GLN A 66 5.67 -10.64 -5.82
C GLN A 66 6.62 -11.77 -5.39
N LEU A 67 7.53 -12.18 -6.27
CA LEU A 67 8.51 -13.20 -5.96
C LEU A 67 9.60 -12.64 -5.04
N GLU A 68 10.06 -11.42 -5.30
CA GLU A 68 11.16 -10.80 -4.55
C GLU A 68 10.82 -10.58 -3.08
N TRP A 69 9.61 -10.11 -2.73
CA TRP A 69 9.27 -9.93 -1.33
C TRP A 69 9.10 -11.29 -0.61
N ARG A 70 8.57 -12.32 -1.28
CA ARG A 70 8.44 -13.67 -0.69
C ARG A 70 9.80 -14.25 -0.33
N TRP A 71 10.79 -14.09 -1.20
CA TRP A 71 12.17 -14.49 -0.93
C TRP A 71 12.81 -13.65 0.17
N LYS A 72 12.65 -12.31 0.14
CA LYS A 72 13.19 -11.42 1.18
C LYS A 72 12.58 -11.70 2.56
N THR A 73 11.28 -11.95 2.65
CA THR A 73 10.62 -12.33 3.92
C THR A 73 11.05 -13.73 4.37
N ALA A 74 11.26 -14.69 3.45
CA ALA A 74 11.82 -16.00 3.80
C ALA A 74 13.24 -15.89 4.39
N LEU A 75 14.01 -14.88 3.97
CA LEU A 75 15.36 -14.59 4.46
C LEU A 75 15.39 -13.77 5.77
N GLY A 76 14.22 -13.45 6.35
CA GLY A 76 14.11 -12.79 7.65
C GLY A 76 13.83 -11.27 7.60
N ASN A 77 13.55 -10.68 6.44
CA ASN A 77 13.12 -9.28 6.37
C ASN A 77 11.71 -9.10 6.94
N GLU A 78 11.42 -7.89 7.44
CA GLU A 78 10.08 -7.49 7.87
C GLU A 78 9.04 -7.78 6.78
N PRO A 79 7.85 -8.30 7.15
CA PRO A 79 6.85 -8.73 6.20
C PRO A 79 6.33 -7.54 5.39
N TYR A 80 6.35 -7.70 4.07
CA TYR A 80 5.78 -6.71 3.16
C TYR A 80 4.26 -6.73 3.24
N ARG A 81 3.66 -5.56 3.10
CA ARG A 81 2.21 -5.38 3.00
C ARG A 81 1.87 -4.81 1.65
N LEU A 82 0.80 -5.33 1.06
CA LEU A 82 0.24 -4.83 -0.18
C LEU A 82 -0.47 -3.49 0.06
N ILE A 83 0.00 -2.45 -0.62
CA ILE A 83 -0.69 -1.18 -0.73
C ILE A 83 -1.47 -1.20 -2.05
N ASN A 84 -2.78 -0.99 -1.98
CA ASN A 84 -3.65 -0.89 -3.14
C ASN A 84 -4.46 0.40 -3.01
N VAL A 85 -4.43 1.21 -4.07
CA VAL A 85 -5.12 2.48 -4.17
C VAL A 85 -6.03 2.41 -5.38
N THR A 86 -7.29 2.80 -5.23
CA THR A 86 -8.24 2.91 -6.34
C THR A 86 -8.90 4.27 -6.27
N ALA A 87 -9.08 4.92 -7.41
CA ALA A 87 -9.72 6.23 -7.52
C ALA A 87 -10.55 6.34 -8.80
N ILE A 88 -11.54 7.22 -8.78
CA ILE A 88 -12.42 7.51 -9.93
C ILE A 88 -11.73 8.30 -11.05
N SER A 89 -10.51 8.81 -10.84
CA SER A 89 -9.78 9.58 -11.84
C SER A 89 -8.27 9.43 -11.68
N GLN A 90 -7.54 9.59 -12.79
CA GLN A 90 -6.08 9.49 -12.82
C GLN A 90 -5.43 10.56 -11.94
N LYS A 91 -6.02 11.76 -11.87
CA LYS A 91 -5.54 12.85 -11.03
C LYS A 91 -5.62 12.48 -9.55
N ASN A 92 -6.78 11.96 -9.10
CA ASN A 92 -6.97 11.56 -7.71
C ASN A 92 -6.12 10.34 -7.33
N LEU A 93 -5.91 9.42 -8.27
CA LEU A 93 -5.01 8.29 -8.08
C LEU A 93 -3.57 8.79 -7.87
N ASN A 94 -3.08 9.66 -8.75
CA ASN A 94 -1.71 10.17 -8.67
C ASN A 94 -1.45 10.98 -7.40
N LEU A 95 -2.42 11.79 -6.93
CA LEU A 95 -2.29 12.51 -5.66
C LEU A 95 -2.09 11.54 -4.49
N GLN A 96 -2.97 10.55 -4.34
CA GLN A 96 -2.88 9.56 -3.27
C GLN A 96 -1.60 8.71 -3.35
N ILE A 97 -1.16 8.34 -4.55
CA ILE A 97 0.10 7.62 -4.75
C ILE A 97 1.27 8.43 -4.21
N ASN A 98 1.38 9.70 -4.61
CA ASN A 98 2.48 10.55 -4.17
C ASN A 98 2.49 10.72 -2.65
N GLU A 99 1.32 10.95 -2.04
CA GLU A 99 1.19 11.04 -0.59
C GLU A 99 1.65 9.77 0.12
N LEU A 100 1.23 8.59 -0.35
CA LEU A 100 1.55 7.32 0.29
C LEU A 100 3.00 6.89 0.08
N LEU A 101 3.60 7.21 -1.08
CA LEU A 101 5.01 6.91 -1.35
C LEU A 101 5.95 7.72 -0.46
N MET A 102 5.57 8.94 -0.08
CA MET A 102 6.36 9.80 0.81
C MET A 102 6.22 9.45 2.30
N GLN A 103 5.23 8.64 2.67
CA GLN A 103 4.95 8.30 4.07
C GLN A 103 5.66 7.00 4.48
N ASN A 104 6.12 6.96 5.73
CA ASN A 104 6.40 5.69 6.39
C ASN A 104 5.11 5.15 7.01
N LEU A 105 4.45 4.24 6.31
CA LEU A 105 3.14 3.70 6.69
C LEU A 105 3.18 2.80 7.95
N PHE A 106 4.38 2.47 8.45
CA PHE A 106 4.56 1.47 9.51
C PHE A 106 5.36 1.96 10.72
N GLN A 107 5.84 3.20 10.70
CA GLN A 107 6.33 3.82 11.92
C GLN A 107 5.15 4.11 12.85
N LYS A 108 5.20 3.55 14.07
CA LYS A 108 4.30 3.97 15.15
C LYS A 108 4.49 5.46 15.35
N LYS A 109 3.41 6.25 15.29
CA LYS A 109 3.41 7.63 15.80
C LYS A 109 4.00 7.56 17.21
N LYS A 110 5.16 8.18 17.44
CA LYS A 110 5.61 8.47 18.80
C LYS A 110 4.54 9.39 19.38
N ASN A 111 3.71 8.87 20.28
CA ASN A 111 2.85 9.71 21.11
C ASN A 111 3.78 10.56 21.96
N THR A 112 4.07 11.80 21.54
CA THR A 112 4.56 12.84 22.44
C THR A 112 3.40 13.26 23.33
N SER A 113 3.08 12.44 24.33
CA SER A 113 2.40 12.91 25.54
C SER A 113 3.48 13.10 26.60
N SER A 114 4.18 14.24 26.50
CA SER A 114 4.94 14.80 27.60
C SER A 114 4.10 15.92 28.19
N ILE A 115 3.04 15.55 28.91
CA ILE A 115 2.48 16.44 29.94
C ILE A 115 3.33 16.13 31.18
N PRO A 116 4.23 17.02 31.62
CA PRO A 116 4.91 16.81 32.89
C PRO A 116 3.87 16.85 34.02
N PRO A 117 4.03 16.04 35.08
CA PRO A 117 3.12 16.02 36.21
C PRO A 117 3.06 17.42 36.85
N SER A 118 1.82 17.83 37.14
CA SER A 118 1.42 19.03 37.86
C SER A 118 2.30 19.35 39.07
N PHE A 119 2.93 20.53 39.07
CA PHE A 119 3.33 21.20 40.30
C PHE A 119 2.15 22.06 40.78
N ILE A 120 1.33 21.50 41.68
CA ILE A 120 0.54 22.32 42.62
C ILE A 120 1.37 22.32 43.91
N SER A 121 2.10 23.42 44.14
CA SER A 121 2.65 23.71 45.47
C SER A 121 1.59 24.50 46.23
N THR A 122 1.03 23.89 47.25
CA THR A 122 0.27 24.57 48.29
C THR A 122 1.24 25.11 49.34
N ASN A 123 1.18 26.43 49.58
CA ASN A 123 1.24 27.09 50.90
C ASN A 123 1.12 28.59 50.72
#